data_AF-A0A2A3JJ65-F1
#
_entry.id   AF-A0A2A3JJ65-F1
#
_cell.length_a   1.000
_cell.length_b   1.000
_cell.length_c   1.000
_cell.angle_alpha   90.00
_cell.angle_beta   90.00
_cell.angle_gamma   90.00
#
_symmetry.space_group_name_H-M   'P 1'
#
loop_
_entity.id
_entity.type
_entity.pdbx_description
1 polymer ?
#
loop_
_entity_poly.entity_id
_entity_poly.type
_entity_poly.pdbx_seq_one_letter_code
_entity_poly.pdbx_strand_id
1 'polypeptide(L)'
;MGQRKGNGPAVRQAVEYDLVELVRLRALLFEDLGGDFFSPASADDDWLDALAVVLKEQLTSDAVRILVVDGDGDSDGDRGLAACGIATIEQRLPGPHLRNGRIGHVIGVVTDPSYRRRGHSRSIMRGLLDWFGEREVARVDLYASVEGEPLYRELGFTHHPDPALYWRP
;
A
#
# COMPACT_ATOMS: atom_id res chain seq x y z
N MET A 1 -0.24 -24.79 22.21
CA MET A 1 0.59 -25.10 21.02
C MET A 1 1.16 -23.78 20.51
N GLY A 2 2.41 -23.48 20.84
CA GLY A 2 3.00 -22.15 20.68
C GLY A 2 3.11 -21.73 19.22
N GLN A 3 2.49 -20.60 18.86
CA GLN A 3 2.75 -19.97 17.57
C GLN A 3 4.18 -19.43 17.57
N ARG A 4 4.99 -19.91 16.63
CA ARG A 4 6.27 -19.29 16.29
C ARG A 4 5.97 -17.85 15.88
N LYS A 5 6.41 -16.87 16.67
CA LYS A 5 6.59 -15.49 16.18
C LYS A 5 7.60 -15.59 15.03
N GLY A 6 7.10 -15.66 13.80
CA GLY A 6 7.94 -15.63 12.61
C GLY A 6 8.72 -14.31 12.63
N ASN A 7 10.04 -14.41 12.52
CA ASN A 7 10.94 -13.28 12.38
C ASN A 7 10.75 -12.67 10.97
N GLY A 8 9.57 -12.10 10.74
CA GLY A 8 9.26 -11.36 9.52
C GLY A 8 10.04 -10.04 9.49
N PRO A 9 10.24 -9.46 8.30
CA PRO A 9 10.87 -8.15 8.20
C PRO A 9 10.13 -7.12 9.06
N ALA A 10 10.88 -6.26 9.76
CA ALA A 10 10.32 -5.27 10.66
C ALA A 10 9.58 -4.18 9.87
N VAL A 11 8.25 -4.15 10.01
CA VAL A 11 7.38 -3.13 9.40
C VAL A 11 7.20 -1.99 10.39
N ARG A 12 7.37 -0.75 9.93
CA ARG A 12 7.15 0.45 10.75
C ARG A 12 6.27 1.46 10.04
N GLN A 13 5.69 2.37 10.80
CA GLN A 13 5.05 3.57 10.26
C GLN A 13 6.11 4.42 9.56
N ALA A 14 5.76 4.96 8.40
CA ALA A 14 6.60 5.91 7.69
C ALA A 14 6.64 7.26 8.43
N VAL A 15 7.77 7.95 8.31
CA VAL A 15 8.02 9.28 8.88
C VAL A 15 8.39 10.27 7.76
N GLU A 16 8.46 11.57 8.07
CA GLU A 16 8.78 12.60 7.08
C GLU A 16 10.14 12.37 6.38
N TYR A 17 11.13 11.80 7.09
CA TYR A 17 12.43 11.45 6.50
C TYR A 17 12.36 10.38 5.41
N ASP A 18 11.27 9.59 5.35
CA ASP A 18 11.07 8.56 4.33
C ASP A 18 10.56 9.14 3.00
N LEU A 19 10.22 10.43 2.93
CA LEU A 19 9.47 11.02 1.81
C LEU A 19 10.15 10.79 0.45
N VAL A 20 11.48 10.98 0.39
CA VAL A 20 12.25 10.79 -0.85
C VAL A 20 12.14 9.33 -1.32
N GLU A 21 12.25 8.37 -0.41
CA GLU A 21 12.16 6.95 -0.73
C GLU A 21 10.75 6.49 -1.02
N LEU A 22 9.72 7.11 -0.41
CA LEU A 22 8.32 6.87 -0.76
C LEU A 22 8.02 7.32 -2.19
N VAL A 23 8.56 8.47 -2.61
CA VAL A 23 8.43 8.96 -4.00
C VAL A 23 9.13 8.00 -4.96
N ARG A 24 10.37 7.59 -4.66
CA ARG A 24 11.11 6.60 -5.47
C ARG A 24 10.36 5.28 -5.61
N LEU A 25 9.89 4.71 -4.49
CA LEU A 25 9.13 3.46 -4.50
C LEU A 25 7.81 3.60 -5.27
N ARG A 26 7.16 4.77 -5.20
CA ARG A 26 5.95 5.01 -5.99
C ARG A 26 6.26 5.12 -7.48
N ALA A 27 7.36 5.76 -7.89
CA ALA A 27 7.82 5.78 -9.27
C ALA A 27 8.04 4.36 -9.80
N LEU A 28 8.75 3.50 -9.05
CA LEU A 28 8.96 2.09 -9.40
C LEU A 28 7.65 1.32 -9.61
N LEU A 29 6.61 1.59 -8.82
CA LEU A 29 5.30 0.95 -9.01
C LEU A 29 4.70 1.28 -10.39
N PHE A 30 4.82 2.52 -10.84
CA PHE A 30 4.31 2.95 -12.15
C PHE A 30 5.20 2.50 -13.30
N GLU A 31 6.51 2.39 -13.10
CA GLU A 31 7.44 1.81 -14.08
C GLU A 31 7.16 0.31 -14.30
N ASP A 32 6.96 -0.45 -13.21
CA ASP A 32 6.74 -1.89 -13.27
C ASP A 32 5.35 -2.29 -13.78
N LEU A 33 4.31 -1.53 -13.38
CA LEU A 33 2.92 -1.83 -13.74
C LEU A 33 2.38 -0.92 -14.85
N GLY A 34 3.21 -0.03 -15.41
CA GLY A 34 2.77 0.96 -16.40
C GLY A 34 2.06 0.34 -17.62
N GLY A 35 1.33 1.17 -18.35
CA GLY A 35 0.55 0.73 -19.51
C GLY A 35 -0.88 0.32 -19.12
N ASP A 36 -1.24 -0.95 -19.33
CA ASP A 36 -2.63 -1.41 -19.23
C ASP A 36 -3.23 -1.29 -17.82
N PHE A 37 -2.40 -1.43 -16.78
CA PHE A 37 -2.87 -1.33 -15.39
C PHE A 37 -3.14 0.13 -14.97
N PHE A 38 -2.29 1.05 -15.42
CA PHE A 38 -2.43 2.49 -15.17
C PHE A 38 -2.70 3.23 -16.48
N SER A 39 -3.89 2.99 -17.04
CA SER A 39 -4.26 3.51 -18.36
C SER A 39 -5.11 4.80 -18.28
N PRO A 40 -4.81 5.81 -19.10
CA PRO A 40 -3.62 5.92 -19.95
C PRO A 40 -2.37 6.22 -19.12
N ALA A 41 -1.22 5.83 -19.65
CA ALA A 41 0.07 6.13 -19.04
C ALA A 41 0.26 7.65 -18.88
N SER A 42 0.97 8.07 -17.83
CA SER A 42 1.40 9.46 -17.67
C SER A 42 2.35 9.85 -18.82
N ALA A 43 2.26 11.10 -19.28
CA ALA A 43 3.14 11.62 -20.31
C ALA A 43 4.44 12.23 -19.74
N ASP A 44 4.38 12.79 -18.53
CA ASP A 44 5.46 13.56 -17.89
C ASP A 44 5.61 13.19 -16.41
N ASP A 45 6.72 13.63 -15.78
CA ASP A 45 7.10 13.33 -14.38
C ASP A 45 6.68 14.40 -13.35
N ASP A 46 6.00 15.47 -13.77
CA ASP A 46 5.53 16.58 -12.91
C ASP A 46 4.65 16.11 -11.73
N TRP A 47 4.10 14.89 -11.82
CA TRP A 47 3.32 14.26 -10.77
C TRP A 47 4.14 13.85 -9.54
N LEU A 48 5.47 13.69 -9.64
CA LEU A 48 6.33 13.30 -8.52
C LEU A 48 6.42 14.41 -7.46
N ASP A 49 6.51 15.67 -7.89
CA ASP A 49 6.48 16.82 -6.98
C ASP A 49 5.12 16.95 -6.30
N ALA A 50 4.03 16.78 -7.06
CA ALA A 50 2.68 16.77 -6.51
C ALA A 50 2.48 15.60 -5.52
N LEU A 51 3.02 14.42 -5.82
CA LEU A 51 3.02 13.28 -4.92
C LEU A 51 3.75 13.60 -3.62
N ALA A 52 4.93 14.21 -3.68
CA ALA A 52 5.72 14.55 -2.49
C ALA A 52 4.93 15.49 -1.55
N VAL A 53 4.26 16.50 -2.10
CA VAL A 53 3.39 17.41 -1.34
C VAL A 53 2.27 16.64 -0.64
N VAL A 54 1.53 15.81 -1.38
CA VAL A 54 0.40 15.05 -0.82
C VAL A 54 0.85 14.01 0.19
N LEU A 55 1.95 13.30 -0.06
CA LEU A 55 2.50 12.32 0.90
C LEU A 55 2.87 12.98 2.23
N LYS A 56 3.46 14.18 2.19
CA LYS A 56 3.81 14.92 3.40
C LYS A 56 2.57 15.22 4.26
N GLU A 57 1.46 15.61 3.64
CA GLU A 57 0.19 15.81 4.35
C GLU A 57 -0.35 14.48 4.90
N GLN A 58 -0.37 13.44 4.06
CA GLN A 58 -0.91 12.13 4.39
C GLN A 58 -0.16 11.41 5.52
N LEU A 59 1.14 11.64 5.68
CA LEU A 59 1.93 11.09 6.79
C LEU A 59 1.38 11.48 8.17
N THR A 60 0.65 12.60 8.26
CA THR A 60 0.06 13.11 9.51
C THR A 60 -1.44 12.82 9.65
N SER A 61 -2.06 12.21 8.64
CA SER A 61 -3.50 11.97 8.62
C SER A 61 -3.90 10.70 9.39
N ASP A 62 -4.89 10.81 10.26
CA ASP A 62 -5.47 9.66 10.96
C ASP A 62 -6.22 8.68 10.04
N ALA A 63 -6.62 9.17 8.86
CA ALA A 63 -7.34 8.41 7.84
C ALA A 63 -6.39 7.72 6.86
N VAL A 64 -5.07 7.91 6.97
CA VAL A 64 -4.08 7.31 6.09
C VAL A 64 -3.07 6.51 6.90
N ARG A 65 -2.64 5.38 6.34
CA ARG A 65 -1.56 4.56 6.90
C ARG A 65 -0.53 4.32 5.82
N ILE A 66 0.71 4.67 6.14
CA ILE A 66 1.86 4.43 5.28
C ILE A 66 2.83 3.57 6.09
N LEU A 67 3.00 2.33 5.66
CA LEU A 67 3.92 1.38 6.28
C LEU A 67 5.13 1.17 5.38
N VAL A 68 6.29 1.02 5.99
CA VAL A 68 7.57 0.82 5.28
C VAL A 68 8.35 -0.33 5.90
N VAL A 69 9.25 -0.88 5.09
CA VAL A 69 10.31 -1.80 5.53
C VAL A 69 11.64 -1.20 5.11
N ASP A 70 12.53 -1.03 6.08
CA ASP A 70 13.89 -0.56 5.83
C ASP A 70 14.69 -1.60 5.03
N GLY A 71 15.51 -1.13 4.11
CA GLY A 71 16.51 -1.95 3.43
C GLY A 71 17.70 -2.25 4.35
N ASP A 72 18.38 -3.35 4.06
CA ASP A 72 19.58 -3.76 4.81
C ASP A 72 20.80 -2.84 4.53
N GLY A 73 20.65 -1.87 3.62
CA GLY A 73 21.65 -0.90 3.19
C GLY A 73 22.46 -1.38 1.99
N ASP A 74 22.97 -0.44 1.18
CA ASP A 74 23.99 -0.76 0.16
C ASP A 74 25.42 -0.62 0.75
N SER A 75 26.45 -0.94 -0.03
CA SER A 75 27.86 -0.88 0.41
C SER A 75 28.32 0.47 0.97
N ASP A 76 27.64 1.57 0.64
CA ASP A 76 27.91 2.93 1.14
C ASP A 76 27.19 3.28 2.45
N GLY A 77 26.43 2.33 3.03
CA GLY A 77 25.79 2.49 4.34
C GLY A 77 24.47 3.29 4.32
N ASP A 78 24.01 3.75 3.15
CA ASP A 78 22.69 4.35 3.02
C ASP A 78 21.61 3.26 3.05
N ARG A 79 20.70 3.36 4.02
CA ARG A 79 19.60 2.41 4.23
C ARG A 79 18.32 2.99 3.67
N GLY A 80 18.17 2.91 2.35
CA GLY A 80 16.90 3.21 1.67
C GLY A 80 15.78 2.26 2.08
N LEU A 81 14.59 2.45 1.52
CA LEU A 81 13.43 1.59 1.81
C LEU A 81 13.37 0.39 0.85
N ALA A 82 13.17 -0.80 1.41
CA ALA A 82 12.96 -2.03 0.66
C ALA A 82 11.53 -2.13 0.10
N ALA A 83 10.55 -1.61 0.83
CA ALA A 83 9.14 -1.70 0.46
C ALA A 83 8.29 -0.65 1.18
N CYS A 84 7.16 -0.29 0.58
CA CYS A 84 6.13 0.50 1.23
C CYS A 84 4.72 0.03 0.84
N GLY A 85 3.75 0.38 1.68
CA GLY A 85 2.32 0.20 1.41
C GLY A 85 1.52 1.37 1.94
N ILE A 86 0.56 1.82 1.14
CA ILE A 86 -0.29 2.97 1.46
C ILE A 86 -1.74 2.51 1.50
N ALA A 87 -2.44 2.91 2.56
CA ALA A 87 -3.85 2.61 2.74
C ALA A 87 -4.61 3.82 3.30
N THR A 88 -5.90 3.91 2.97
CA THR A 88 -6.80 4.95 3.46
C THR A 88 -8.06 4.36 4.07
N ILE A 89 -8.72 5.14 4.92
CA ILE A 89 -10.06 4.83 5.44
C ILE A 89 -10.99 5.98 5.05
N GLU A 90 -12.11 5.63 4.45
CA GLU A 90 -13.19 6.55 4.10
C GLU A 90 -14.41 6.27 4.98
N GLN A 91 -15.06 7.34 5.42
CA GLN A 91 -16.38 7.27 6.05
C GLN A 91 -17.47 7.44 5.00
N ARG A 92 -18.22 6.38 4.73
CA ARG A 92 -19.42 6.39 3.88
C ARG A 92 -20.69 6.45 4.71
N LEU A 93 -21.82 6.62 4.04
CA LEU A 93 -23.13 6.52 4.68
C LEU A 93 -23.36 5.07 5.14
N PRO A 94 -23.71 4.86 6.42
CA PRO A 94 -24.09 3.55 6.91
C PRO A 94 -25.28 2.95 6.16
N GLY A 95 -25.29 1.63 6.01
CA GLY A 95 -26.37 0.89 5.37
C GLY A 95 -26.52 -0.54 5.91
N PRO A 96 -27.51 -1.31 5.40
CA PRO A 96 -27.80 -2.67 5.87
C PRO A 96 -26.61 -3.62 5.90
N HIS A 97 -25.66 -3.44 4.98
CA HIS A 97 -24.48 -4.28 4.78
C HIS A 97 -23.16 -3.60 5.17
N LEU A 98 -23.21 -2.35 5.61
CA LEU A 98 -22.05 -1.54 6.02
C LEU A 98 -22.44 -0.65 7.20
N ARG A 99 -22.54 -1.23 8.40
CA ARG A 99 -23.24 -0.61 9.54
C ARG A 99 -22.53 0.60 10.16
N ASN A 100 -21.22 0.65 10.10
CA ASN A 100 -20.45 1.80 10.57
C ASN A 100 -19.98 2.72 9.44
N GLY A 101 -20.26 2.36 8.18
CA GLY A 101 -19.87 3.14 7.01
C GLY A 101 -18.36 3.16 6.71
N ARG A 102 -17.49 2.48 7.46
CA ARG A 102 -16.03 2.56 7.28
C ARG A 102 -15.53 1.58 6.23
N ILE A 103 -14.97 2.10 5.15
CA ILE A 103 -14.31 1.30 4.11
C ILE A 103 -12.83 1.66 4.08
N GLY A 104 -11.99 0.64 4.06
CA GLY A 104 -10.56 0.74 3.83
C GLY A 104 -10.22 0.56 2.36
N HIS A 105 -9.17 1.22 1.88
CA HIS A 105 -8.62 0.97 0.57
C HIS A 105 -7.10 0.85 0.65
N VAL A 106 -6.53 -0.22 0.07
CA VAL A 106 -5.08 -0.31 -0.13
C VAL A 106 -4.76 0.31 -1.48
N ILE A 107 -4.15 1.50 -1.45
CA ILE A 107 -3.78 2.30 -2.63
C ILE A 107 -2.64 1.65 -3.43
N GLY A 108 -1.79 0.88 -2.76
CA GLY A 108 -0.76 0.08 -3.41
C GLY A 108 0.30 -0.39 -2.44
N VAL A 109 0.93 -1.50 -2.79
CA VAL A 109 2.08 -2.07 -2.10
C VAL A 109 3.16 -2.30 -3.13
N VAL A 110 4.35 -1.80 -2.86
CA VAL A 110 5.50 -1.91 -3.76
C VAL A 110 6.69 -2.44 -2.97
N THR A 111 7.49 -3.26 -3.63
CA THR A 111 8.75 -3.78 -3.09
C THR A 111 9.79 -3.60 -4.17
N ASP A 112 10.87 -2.91 -3.78
CA ASP A 112 12.03 -2.69 -4.63
C ASP A 112 12.51 -4.03 -5.21
N PRO A 113 12.79 -4.12 -6.52
CA PRO A 113 13.20 -5.35 -7.18
C PRO A 113 14.32 -6.11 -6.46
N SER A 114 15.31 -5.40 -5.90
CA SER A 114 16.46 -6.01 -5.19
C SER A 114 16.07 -6.68 -3.85
N TYR A 115 14.90 -6.34 -3.31
CA TYR A 115 14.36 -6.85 -2.05
C TYR A 115 13.17 -7.80 -2.22
N ARG A 116 12.80 -8.14 -3.46
CA ARG A 116 11.66 -9.05 -3.73
C ARG A 116 11.88 -10.45 -3.19
N ARG A 117 10.76 -11.17 -3.02
CA ARG A 117 10.70 -12.58 -2.56
C ARG A 117 11.23 -12.81 -1.14
N ARG A 118 11.35 -11.74 -0.35
CA ARG A 118 11.73 -11.77 1.08
C ARG A 118 10.55 -11.60 2.05
N GLY A 119 9.33 -11.52 1.52
CA GLY A 119 8.10 -11.43 2.34
C GLY A 119 7.71 -10.03 2.81
N HIS A 120 8.33 -8.97 2.27
CA HIS A 120 8.03 -7.58 2.65
C HIS A 120 6.58 -7.19 2.36
N SER A 121 6.07 -7.40 1.13
CA SER A 121 4.67 -7.08 0.78
C SER A 121 3.65 -7.79 1.68
N ARG A 122 3.90 -9.06 2.02
CA ARG A 122 3.04 -9.82 2.96
C ARG A 122 3.04 -9.22 4.35
N SER A 123 4.19 -8.76 4.83
CA SER A 123 4.33 -8.16 6.16
C SER A 123 3.64 -6.80 6.22
N ILE A 124 3.81 -5.98 5.18
CA ILE A 124 3.11 -4.70 5.02
C ILE A 124 1.60 -4.92 5.00
N MET A 125 1.09 -5.83 4.16
CA MET A 125 -0.33 -6.10 4.06
C MET A 125 -0.94 -6.56 5.39
N ARG A 126 -0.24 -7.41 6.15
CA ARG A 126 -0.69 -7.79 7.50
C ARG A 126 -0.79 -6.58 8.42
N GLY A 127 0.23 -5.73 8.46
CA GLY A 127 0.20 -4.49 9.25
C GLY A 127 -0.93 -3.54 8.84
N LEU A 128 -1.26 -3.45 7.55
CA LEU A 128 -2.39 -2.65 7.07
C LEU A 128 -3.74 -3.27 7.48
N LEU A 129 -3.88 -4.60 7.38
CA LEU A 129 -5.09 -5.31 7.80
C LEU A 129 -5.31 -5.23 9.32
N ASP A 130 -4.25 -5.31 10.11
CA ASP A 130 -4.30 -5.10 11.56
C ASP A 130 -4.79 -3.68 11.88
N TRP A 131 -4.21 -2.67 11.22
CA TRP A 131 -4.61 -1.26 11.36
C TRP A 131 -6.07 -1.00 10.98
N PHE A 132 -6.57 -1.66 9.92
CA PHE A 132 -7.98 -1.61 9.54
C PHE A 132 -8.89 -2.25 10.60
N GLY A 133 -8.48 -3.40 11.15
CA GLY A 133 -9.20 -4.08 12.22
C GLY A 133 -9.31 -3.23 13.50
N GLU A 134 -8.22 -2.57 13.90
CA GLU A 134 -8.19 -1.63 15.03
C GLU A 134 -9.16 -0.44 14.86
N ARG A 135 -9.49 -0.08 13.62
CA ARG A 135 -10.38 1.04 13.27
C ARG A 135 -11.78 0.58 12.86
N GLU A 136 -12.09 -0.68 13.16
CA GLU A 136 -13.39 -1.30 12.87
C GLU A 136 -13.78 -1.20 11.40
N VAL A 137 -12.82 -1.18 10.48
CA VAL A 137 -13.13 -1.13 9.05
C VAL A 137 -13.90 -2.39 8.66
N ALA A 138 -15.06 -2.20 8.04
CA ALA A 138 -15.98 -3.29 7.74
C ALA A 138 -15.68 -3.98 6.40
N ARG A 139 -14.98 -3.29 5.49
CA ARG A 139 -14.54 -3.83 4.20
C ARG A 139 -13.24 -3.14 3.75
N VAL A 140 -12.34 -3.90 3.15
CA VAL A 140 -11.10 -3.39 2.55
C VAL A 140 -11.09 -3.72 1.06
N ASP A 141 -10.94 -2.69 0.22
CA ASP A 141 -10.89 -2.82 -1.24
C ASP A 141 -9.45 -2.58 -1.74
N LEU A 142 -9.08 -3.21 -2.86
CA LEU A 142 -7.81 -2.96 -3.56
C LEU A 142 -7.94 -3.30 -5.04
N TYR A 143 -7.02 -2.79 -5.85
CA TYR A 143 -6.84 -3.22 -7.24
C TYR A 143 -5.55 -4.03 -7.34
N ALA A 144 -5.68 -5.30 -7.74
CA ALA A 144 -4.57 -6.24 -7.79
C ALA A 144 -3.92 -6.25 -9.17
N SER A 145 -2.59 -6.10 -9.22
CA SER A 145 -1.82 -6.53 -10.39
C SER A 145 -1.82 -8.05 -10.49
N VAL A 146 -1.55 -8.58 -11.70
CA VAL A 146 -1.45 -10.04 -11.93
C VAL A 146 -0.44 -10.69 -10.99
N GLU A 147 0.70 -10.04 -10.74
CA GLU A 147 1.74 -10.55 -9.83
C GLU A 147 1.34 -10.45 -8.35
N GLY A 148 0.58 -9.43 -7.97
CA GLY A 148 0.15 -9.19 -6.60
C GLY A 148 -1.04 -10.06 -6.17
N GLU A 149 -1.92 -10.42 -7.11
CA GLU A 149 -3.16 -11.14 -6.82
C GLU A 149 -2.98 -12.40 -5.96
N PRO A 150 -2.03 -13.33 -6.25
CA PRO A 150 -1.87 -14.55 -5.44
C PRO A 150 -1.65 -14.27 -3.95
N LEU A 151 -0.87 -13.24 -3.62
CA LEU A 151 -0.67 -12.82 -2.24
C LEU A 151 -1.97 -12.35 -1.58
N TYR A 152 -2.76 -11.52 -2.28
CA TYR A 152 -4.01 -11.02 -1.73
C TYR A 152 -5.02 -12.16 -1.51
N ARG A 153 -5.08 -13.15 -2.42
CA ARG A 153 -5.90 -14.35 -2.24
C ARG A 153 -5.49 -15.16 -1.01
N GLU A 154 -4.19 -15.36 -0.79
CA GLU A 154 -3.69 -16.03 0.42
C GLU A 154 -4.05 -15.29 1.72
N LEU A 155 -4.21 -13.96 1.65
CA LEU A 155 -4.64 -13.12 2.77
C LEU A 155 -6.16 -13.04 2.92
N GLY A 156 -6.92 -13.76 2.09
CA GLY A 156 -8.38 -13.87 2.18
C GLY A 156 -9.16 -12.87 1.34
N PHE A 157 -8.52 -12.09 0.45
CA PHE A 157 -9.25 -11.23 -0.49
C PHE A 157 -9.99 -12.08 -1.52
N THR A 158 -11.23 -11.70 -1.79
CA THR A 158 -12.09 -12.31 -2.82
C THR A 158 -12.41 -11.31 -3.92
N HIS A 159 -13.08 -11.75 -4.99
CA HIS A 159 -13.58 -10.80 -5.97
C HIS A 159 -14.60 -9.85 -5.33
N HIS A 160 -14.59 -8.59 -5.76
CA HIS A 160 -15.63 -7.66 -5.39
C HIS A 160 -16.97 -8.14 -5.99
N PRO A 161 -18.07 -8.16 -5.22
CA PRO A 161 -19.36 -8.66 -5.69
C PRO A 161 -19.99 -7.77 -6.76
N ASP A 162 -19.71 -6.46 -6.69
CA ASP A 162 -20.22 -5.48 -7.66
C ASP A 162 -19.16 -5.18 -8.74
N PRO A 163 -19.56 -4.96 -10.00
CA PRO A 163 -18.65 -4.49 -11.03
C PRO A 163 -18.04 -3.12 -10.67
N ALA A 164 -16.73 -2.96 -10.87
CA ALA A 164 -16.06 -1.67 -10.80
C ALA A 164 -16.16 -0.97 -12.17
N LEU A 165 -16.62 0.27 -12.18
CA LEU A 165 -16.66 1.15 -13.35
C LEU A 165 -16.01 2.48 -12.97
N TYR A 166 -15.32 3.11 -13.92
CA TYR A 166 -14.78 4.46 -13.74
C TYR A 166 -15.21 5.35 -14.90
N TRP A 167 -15.35 6.64 -14.63
CA TRP A 167 -15.60 7.67 -15.64
C TRP A 167 -14.47 8.70 -15.54
N ARG A 168 -13.86 8.99 -16.69
CA ARG A 168 -12.82 10.00 -16.81
C ARG A 168 -13.31 11.08 -17.78
N PRO A 169 -13.68 12.27 -17.29
CA PRO A 169 -14.09 13.38 -18.15
C PRO A 169 -12.94 13.91 -19.00
#